data_AF-A0A6A3GXN4-F1
#
_entry.id   AF-A0A6A3GXN4-F1
#
_cell.length_a   1.000
_cell.length_b   1.000
_cell.length_c   1.000
_cell.angle_alpha   90.00
_cell.angle_beta   90.00
_cell.angle_gamma   90.00
#
_symmetry.space_group_name_H-M   'P 1'
#
loop_
_entity.id
_entity.type
_entity.pdbx_description
1 polymer ?
#
loop_
_entity_poly.entity_id
_entity_poly.type
_entity_poly.pdbx_seq_one_letter_code
_entity_poly.pdbx_strand_id
1 'polypeptide(L)'
;HPPEIVRNRVTGIFFDNRVWYNTWFLDEVYAIHGIQMIPVSLINELARTSTFVAQEWNDILSKEDIVIKVNTSITWLSLLLVNAATVNPMESLRNLKNATMDDGLSRSWALYNAATRSRDDVQVNVTAVAATSLTVNV
;
A
#
# COMPACT_ATOMS: atom_id res chain seq x y z
N HIS A 1 -22.65 3.03 8.19
CA HIS A 1 -22.26 2.75 9.58
C HIS A 1 -22.31 4.02 10.42
N PRO A 2 -22.44 3.94 11.77
CA PRO A 2 -22.24 5.08 12.66
C PRO A 2 -20.89 5.78 12.44
N PRO A 3 -20.77 7.10 12.71
CA PRO A 3 -19.54 7.86 12.46
C PRO A 3 -18.28 7.26 13.09
N GLU A 4 -18.42 6.61 14.25
CA GLU A 4 -17.34 5.95 14.96
C GLU A 4 -16.73 4.80 14.17
N ILE A 5 -17.53 4.08 13.39
CA ILE A 5 -17.09 2.96 12.55
C ILE A 5 -16.60 3.47 11.19
N VAL A 6 -17.24 4.50 10.63
CA VAL A 6 -16.84 5.07 9.33
C VAL A 6 -15.40 5.58 9.34
N ARG A 7 -14.93 6.13 10.48
CA ARG A 7 -13.55 6.63 10.62
C ARG A 7 -12.49 5.55 10.36
N ASN A 8 -12.83 4.28 10.61
CA ASN A 8 -11.89 3.16 10.45
C ASN A 8 -11.67 2.79 8.97
N ARG A 9 -12.49 3.32 8.05
CA ARG A 9 -12.52 3.03 6.61
C ARG A 9 -12.86 1.58 6.24
N VAL A 10 -12.46 0.60 7.04
CA VAL A 10 -12.82 -0.82 6.94
C VAL A 10 -13.49 -1.29 8.23
N THR A 11 -14.29 -2.34 8.14
CA THR A 11 -15.07 -2.88 9.25
C THR A 11 -14.31 -3.90 10.10
N GLY A 12 -13.28 -4.55 9.55
CA GLY A 12 -12.71 -5.77 10.11
C GLY A 12 -13.66 -6.96 9.92
N ILE A 13 -13.86 -7.77 10.95
CA ILE A 13 -14.77 -8.92 10.92
C ILE A 13 -16.22 -8.43 11.03
N PHE A 14 -17.01 -8.75 10.01
CA PHE A 14 -18.43 -8.39 9.93
C PHE A 14 -19.31 -9.61 10.25
N PHE A 15 -20.13 -9.52 11.29
CA PHE A 15 -21.12 -10.53 11.69
C PHE A 15 -22.54 -9.98 11.48
N ASP A 16 -23.54 -10.86 11.46
CA ASP A 16 -24.95 -10.47 11.29
C ASP A 16 -25.45 -9.47 12.35
N ASN A 17 -24.94 -9.55 13.58
CA ASN A 17 -25.38 -8.72 14.70
C ASN A 17 -24.31 -7.74 15.24
N ARG A 18 -23.08 -7.77 14.70
CA ARG A 18 -21.99 -6.92 15.19
C ARG A 18 -20.90 -6.70 14.13
N VAL A 19 -20.17 -5.62 14.30
CA VAL A 19 -18.93 -5.35 13.56
C VAL A 19 -17.77 -5.31 14.53
N TRP A 20 -16.67 -5.97 14.20
CA TRP A 20 -15.48 -6.01 15.03
C TRP A 20 -14.25 -5.63 14.24
N TYR A 21 -13.71 -4.45 14.54
CA TYR A 21 -12.47 -3.94 13.95
C TYR A 21 -11.25 -4.65 14.56
N ASN A 22 -11.04 -5.89 14.13
CA ASN A 22 -9.91 -6.75 14.52
C ASN A 22 -9.72 -7.84 13.45
N THR A 23 -8.70 -8.68 13.60
CA THR A 23 -8.52 -9.92 12.85
C THR A 23 -8.57 -11.13 13.79
N TRP A 24 -8.50 -12.34 13.23
CA TRP A 24 -8.47 -13.56 14.04
C TRP A 24 -7.09 -13.89 14.62
N PHE A 25 -6.01 -13.32 14.09
CA PHE A 25 -4.64 -13.77 14.36
C PHE A 25 -3.64 -12.65 14.65
N LEU A 26 -4.00 -11.38 14.41
CA LEU A 26 -3.12 -10.24 14.60
C LEU A 26 -3.93 -8.94 14.77
N ASP A 27 -3.88 -8.36 15.97
CA ASP A 27 -4.57 -7.10 16.30
C ASP A 27 -3.71 -5.88 15.95
N GLU A 28 -3.38 -5.76 14.67
CA GLU A 28 -2.55 -4.68 14.12
C GLU A 28 -3.28 -4.00 12.97
N VAL A 29 -3.25 -2.68 12.92
CA VAL A 29 -4.01 -1.90 11.93
C VAL A 29 -3.62 -2.29 10.50
N TYR A 30 -2.33 -2.48 10.23
CA TYR A 30 -1.87 -2.93 8.91
C TYR A 30 -2.40 -4.32 8.52
N ALA A 31 -2.67 -5.20 9.48
CA ALA A 31 -3.24 -6.53 9.22
C ALA A 31 -4.75 -6.43 8.98
N ILE A 32 -5.46 -5.64 9.79
CA ILE A 32 -6.91 -5.39 9.65
C ILE A 32 -7.22 -4.85 8.25
N HIS A 33 -6.44 -3.87 7.79
CA HIS A 33 -6.58 -3.31 6.44
C HIS A 33 -5.99 -4.22 5.35
N GLY A 34 -4.82 -4.82 5.59
CA GLY A 34 -4.12 -5.66 4.63
C GLY A 34 -4.94 -6.87 4.17
N ILE A 35 -5.72 -7.49 5.05
CA ILE A 35 -6.63 -8.60 4.69
C ILE A 35 -7.64 -8.18 3.63
N GLN A 36 -8.05 -6.91 3.58
CA GLN A 36 -8.99 -6.39 2.59
C GLN A 36 -8.33 -6.10 1.22
N MET A 37 -7.02 -6.32 1.09
CA MET A 37 -6.23 -6.07 -0.12
C MET A 37 -5.80 -7.37 -0.81
N ILE A 38 -5.96 -8.52 -0.16
CA ILE A 38 -5.58 -9.84 -0.67
C ILE A 38 -6.75 -10.58 -1.32
N PRO A 39 -6.50 -11.38 -2.37
CA PRO A 39 -5.24 -11.45 -3.12
C PRO A 39 -5.01 -10.19 -3.94
N VAL A 40 -3.74 -9.85 -4.18
CA VAL A 40 -3.40 -8.74 -5.08
C VAL A 40 -3.73 -9.14 -6.52
N SER A 41 -4.70 -8.46 -7.13
CA SER A 41 -5.08 -8.65 -8.53
C SER A 41 -5.24 -7.31 -9.25
N LEU A 42 -5.13 -7.31 -10.58
CA LEU A 42 -5.37 -6.12 -11.39
C LEU A 42 -6.82 -5.62 -11.28
N ILE A 43 -7.76 -6.54 -11.01
CA ILE A 43 -9.18 -6.21 -10.85
C ILE A 43 -9.47 -5.50 -9.51
N ASN A 44 -8.50 -5.39 -8.60
CA ASN A 44 -8.71 -4.80 -7.28
C ASN A 44 -9.21 -3.35 -7.37
N GLU A 45 -8.95 -2.62 -8.46
CA GLU A 45 -9.48 -1.26 -8.66
C GLU A 45 -11.01 -1.21 -8.74
N LEU A 46 -11.68 -2.29 -9.16
CA LEU A 46 -13.15 -2.37 -9.16
C LEU A 46 -13.72 -2.45 -7.74
N ALA A 47 -13.05 -3.17 -6.85
CA ALA A 47 -13.48 -3.33 -5.45
C ALA A 47 -12.95 -2.20 -4.55
N ARG A 48 -11.73 -1.73 -4.81
CA ARG A 48 -11.02 -0.70 -4.06
C ARG A 48 -10.75 0.49 -4.98
N THR A 49 -11.76 1.35 -5.09
CA THR A 49 -11.67 2.56 -5.91
C THR A 49 -10.50 3.44 -5.48
N SER A 50 -9.90 4.19 -6.41
CA SER A 50 -8.79 5.09 -6.13
C SER A 50 -9.12 6.13 -5.05
N THR A 51 -10.35 6.64 -5.04
CA THR A 51 -10.85 7.55 -3.99
C THR A 51 -10.81 6.90 -2.61
N PHE A 52 -11.29 5.67 -2.49
CA PHE A 52 -11.27 4.94 -1.22
C PHE A 52 -9.84 4.66 -0.76
N VAL A 53 -8.98 4.19 -1.67
CA VAL A 53 -7.57 3.92 -1.38
C VAL A 53 -6.85 5.18 -0.90
N ALA A 54 -7.08 6.33 -1.54
CA ALA A 54 -6.51 7.60 -1.12
C ALA A 54 -6.99 8.03 0.26
N GLN A 55 -8.28 7.88 0.57
CA GLN A 55 -8.83 8.20 1.89
C GLN A 55 -8.24 7.31 2.99
N GLU A 56 -8.23 6.00 2.77
CA GLU A 56 -7.66 5.02 3.71
C GLU A 56 -6.16 5.26 3.94
N TRP A 57 -5.42 5.54 2.86
CA TRP A 57 -3.99 5.82 2.94
C TRP A 57 -3.69 7.08 3.76
N ASN A 58 -4.38 8.19 3.46
CA ASN A 58 -4.13 9.48 4.10
C ASN A 58 -4.62 9.52 5.56
N ASP A 59 -5.70 8.81 5.87
CA ASP A 59 -6.26 8.83 7.22
C ASP A 59 -5.51 7.90 8.17
N ILE A 60 -5.11 6.71 7.69
CA ILE A 60 -4.66 5.61 8.55
C ILE A 60 -3.28 5.11 8.09
N LEU A 61 -3.19 4.47 6.92
CA LEU A 61 -2.05 3.59 6.60
C LEU A 61 -0.71 4.32 6.44
N SER A 62 -0.70 5.54 5.92
CA SER A 62 0.53 6.33 5.78
C SER A 62 1.17 6.69 7.12
N LYS A 63 0.41 6.62 8.21
CA LYS A 63 0.84 6.96 9.57
C LYS A 63 1.27 5.73 10.37
N GLU A 64 1.11 4.54 9.82
CA GLU A 64 1.48 3.30 10.47
C GLU A 64 3.00 3.18 10.58
N ASP A 65 3.46 2.68 11.74
CA ASP A 65 4.87 2.52 12.05
C ASP A 65 5.62 1.71 10.99
N ILE A 66 4.96 0.72 10.39
CA ILE A 66 5.57 -0.14 9.36
C ILE A 66 5.84 0.58 8.04
N VAL A 67 5.14 1.70 7.78
CA VAL A 67 5.32 2.53 6.59
C VAL A 67 6.34 3.63 6.86
N ILE A 68 6.34 4.20 8.08
CA ILE A 68 7.26 5.27 8.48
C ILE A 68 8.68 4.73 8.73
N LYS A 69 8.80 3.58 9.40
CA LYS A 69 10.10 3.00 9.75
C LYS A 69 10.80 2.45 8.52
N VAL A 70 12.05 2.84 8.35
CA VAL A 70 12.93 2.27 7.32
C VAL A 70 13.31 0.84 7.71
N ASN A 71 13.28 -0.07 6.73
CA ASN A 71 13.78 -1.45 6.87
C ASN A 71 13.02 -2.35 7.86
N THR A 72 11.69 -2.38 7.76
CA THR A 72 10.87 -3.34 8.51
C THR A 72 10.95 -4.76 7.95
N SER A 73 11.01 -5.75 8.84
CA SER A 73 10.90 -7.18 8.51
C SER A 73 9.45 -7.65 8.38
N ILE A 74 8.46 -6.74 8.53
CA ILE A 74 7.04 -7.07 8.46
C ILE A 74 6.61 -7.18 7.00
N THR A 75 6.13 -8.36 6.62
CA THR A 75 5.76 -8.74 5.24
C THR A 75 4.57 -7.94 4.69
N TRP A 76 3.64 -7.54 5.55
CA TRP A 76 2.44 -6.74 5.22
C TRP A 76 2.78 -5.40 4.54
N LEU A 77 3.98 -4.87 4.75
CA LEU A 77 4.42 -3.64 4.08
C LEU A 77 4.30 -3.77 2.55
N SER A 78 4.64 -4.94 1.99
CA SER A 78 4.53 -5.17 0.54
C SER A 78 3.12 -4.96 0.01
N LEU A 79 2.11 -5.50 0.70
CA LEU A 79 0.69 -5.36 0.35
C LEU A 79 0.24 -3.90 0.43
N LEU A 80 0.61 -3.21 1.52
CA LEU A 80 0.30 -1.81 1.70
C LEU A 80 0.90 -0.95 0.58
N LEU A 81 2.18 -1.16 0.24
CA LEU A 81 2.86 -0.41 -0.81
C LEU A 81 2.29 -0.66 -2.20
N VAL A 82 1.87 -1.89 -2.51
CA VAL A 82 1.17 -2.17 -3.77
C VAL A 82 -0.11 -1.35 -3.84
N ASN A 83 -0.95 -1.36 -2.80
CA ASN A 83 -2.19 -0.58 -2.78
C ASN A 83 -1.90 0.94 -2.84
N ALA A 84 -0.87 1.40 -2.13
CA ALA A 84 -0.41 2.80 -2.11
C ALA A 84 0.09 3.29 -3.48
N ALA A 85 0.45 2.39 -4.40
CA ALA A 85 0.83 2.80 -5.75
C ALA A 85 -0.31 3.48 -6.51
N THR A 86 -1.55 3.35 -6.03
CA THR A 86 -2.72 4.11 -6.52
C THR A 86 -2.64 5.60 -6.15
N VAL A 87 -1.93 5.93 -5.07
CA VAL A 87 -1.76 7.29 -4.54
C VAL A 87 -0.43 7.88 -5.00
N ASN A 88 0.67 7.14 -4.81
CA ASN A 88 2.01 7.56 -5.23
C ASN A 88 2.78 6.37 -5.83
N PRO A 89 2.65 6.13 -7.15
CA PRO A 89 3.24 4.96 -7.79
C PRO A 89 4.77 4.97 -7.73
N MET A 90 5.41 6.13 -7.86
CA MET A 90 6.87 6.25 -7.89
C MET A 90 7.52 5.94 -6.55
N GLU A 91 6.92 6.41 -5.46
CA GLU A 91 7.38 6.10 -4.11
C GLU A 91 7.15 4.63 -3.76
N SER A 92 5.96 4.10 -4.07
CA SER A 92 5.66 2.69 -3.89
C SER A 92 6.63 1.79 -4.64
N LEU A 93 6.96 2.08 -5.90
CA LEU A 93 7.93 1.30 -6.68
C LEU A 93 9.33 1.32 -6.05
N ARG A 94 9.79 2.48 -5.59
CA ARG A 94 11.10 2.60 -4.89
C ARG A 94 11.13 1.72 -3.64
N ASN A 95 10.08 1.78 -2.83
CA ASN A 95 10.03 1.06 -1.56
C ASN A 95 9.79 -0.45 -1.77
N LEU A 96 8.99 -0.85 -2.76
CA LEU A 96 8.73 -2.25 -3.11
C LEU A 96 9.97 -3.00 -3.57
N LYS A 97 10.99 -2.30 -4.11
CA LYS A 97 12.25 -2.93 -4.52
C LYS A 97 12.95 -3.63 -3.35
N ASN A 98 12.89 -3.06 -2.15
CA ASN A 98 13.62 -3.54 -0.98
C ASN A 98 12.71 -4.04 0.15
N ALA A 99 11.38 -3.88 0.04
CA ALA A 99 10.44 -4.33 1.07
C ALA A 99 10.49 -5.86 1.28
N THR A 100 10.20 -6.30 2.50
CA THR A 100 9.92 -7.70 2.82
C THR A 100 8.59 -8.11 2.20
N MET A 101 8.57 -9.21 1.45
CA MET A 101 7.40 -9.65 0.68
C MET A 101 6.48 -10.55 1.51
N ASP A 102 5.17 -10.35 1.34
CA ASP A 102 4.14 -11.30 1.77
C ASP A 102 4.30 -12.65 1.07
N ASP A 103 3.96 -13.73 1.77
CA ASP A 103 4.15 -15.10 1.28
C ASP A 103 3.26 -15.43 0.06
N GLY A 104 2.11 -14.75 -0.05
CA GLY A 104 1.21 -14.80 -1.19
C GLY A 104 1.53 -13.80 -2.31
N LEU A 105 2.55 -12.95 -2.17
CA LEU A 105 2.87 -11.88 -3.11
C LEU A 105 4.32 -11.96 -3.62
N SER A 106 4.48 -12.30 -4.89
CA SER A 106 5.81 -12.23 -5.51
C SER A 106 6.23 -10.77 -5.78
N ARG A 107 7.53 -10.47 -5.61
CA ARG A 107 8.06 -9.12 -5.86
C ARG A 107 7.84 -8.67 -7.31
N SER A 108 7.96 -9.58 -8.28
CA SER A 108 7.69 -9.27 -9.68
C SER A 108 6.23 -8.89 -9.91
N TRP A 109 5.28 -9.61 -9.30
CA TRP A 109 3.86 -9.27 -9.38
C TRP A 109 3.55 -7.95 -8.69
N ALA A 110 4.12 -7.70 -7.52
CA ALA A 110 3.98 -6.44 -6.79
C ALA A 110 4.45 -5.23 -7.62
N LEU A 111 5.65 -5.33 -8.20
CA LEU A 111 6.22 -4.29 -9.06
C LEU A 111 5.40 -4.09 -10.34
N TYR A 112 4.95 -5.17 -10.99
CA TYR A 112 4.10 -5.09 -12.17
C TYR A 112 2.78 -4.37 -11.85
N ASN A 113 2.09 -4.78 -10.78
CA ASN A 113 0.81 -4.23 -10.36
C ASN A 113 0.93 -2.75 -9.92
N ALA A 114 2.04 -2.37 -9.30
CA ALA A 114 2.32 -0.98 -8.95
C ALA A 114 2.69 -0.12 -10.17
N ALA A 115 3.48 -0.66 -11.11
CA ALA A 115 3.90 0.06 -12.30
C ALA A 115 2.73 0.39 -13.22
N THR A 116 1.75 -0.51 -13.37
CA THR A 116 0.55 -0.26 -14.18
C THR A 116 -0.35 0.86 -13.63
N ARG A 117 -0.16 1.28 -12.38
CA ARG A 117 -0.85 2.44 -11.77
C ARG A 117 -0.15 3.77 -12.05
N SER A 118 1.07 3.74 -12.59
CA SER A 118 1.76 4.94 -13.06
C SER A 118 1.03 5.44 -14.31
N ARG A 119 0.23 6.49 -14.17
CA ARG A 119 -0.42 7.16 -15.29
C ARG A 119 0.53 8.20 -15.90
N ASP A 120 0.39 8.43 -17.20
CA ASP A 120 1.24 9.36 -17.98
C ASP A 120 1.13 10.84 -17.52
N ASP A 121 0.17 11.15 -16.65
CA ASP A 121 -0.05 12.47 -16.04
C ASP A 121 0.77 12.71 -14.76
N VAL A 122 1.44 11.68 -14.21
CA VAL A 122 2.37 11.83 -13.08
C VAL A 122 3.65 12.51 -13.59
N GLN A 123 3.78 13.81 -13.32
CA GLN A 123 4.98 14.59 -13.61
C GLN A 123 6.17 14.02 -12.81
N VAL A 124 7.01 13.22 -13.46
CA VAL A 124 8.31 12.85 -12.91
C VAL A 124 9.20 14.08 -12.99
N ASN A 125 9.45 14.76 -11.86
CA ASN A 125 10.47 15.79 -11.80
C ASN A 125 11.86 15.13 -11.98
N VAL A 126 12.30 15.03 -13.24
CA VAL A 126 13.57 14.41 -13.67
C VAL A 126 14.79 15.17 -13.12
N THR A 127 14.61 16.38 -12.59
CA THR A 127 15.69 17.24 -12.06
C THR A 127 16.42 16.65 -10.86
N ALA A 128 15.80 15.74 -10.08
CA ALA A 128 16.47 15.08 -8.97
C ALA A 128 17.38 13.91 -9.37
N VAL A 129 17.26 13.38 -10.60
CA VAL A 129 18.03 12.22 -11.08
C VAL A 129 19.33 12.64 -11.78
N ALA A 130 19.42 13.90 -12.26
CA ALA A 130 20.61 14.41 -12.94
C ALA A 130 21.81 14.69 -12.02
N ALA A 131 21.63 14.68 -10.70
CA ALA A 131 22.70 14.99 -9.74
C ALA A 131 23.66 13.82 -9.43
N THR A 132 23.43 12.63 -9.99
CA THR A 132 24.28 11.45 -9.77
C THR A 132 24.89 10.86 -11.04
N SER A 133 25.12 11.67 -12.08
CA SER A 133 25.97 11.26 -13.20
C SER A 133 27.44 11.22 -12.76
N LEU A 134 27.88 10.00 -12.49
CA LEU A 134 29.25 9.51 -12.38
C LEU A 134 30.25 10.29 -13.25
N THR A 135 31.21 10.95 -12.62
CA THR A 135 32.48 11.32 -13.26
C THR A 135 33.29 10.05 -13.49
N VAL A 136 33.20 9.49 -14.69
CA VAL A 136 34.21 8.56 -15.22
C VAL A 136 35.29 9.43 -15.86
N ASN A 137 36.42 9.58 -15.16
CA ASN A 137 37.62 10.18 -15.74
C ASN A 137 38.28 9.14 -16.66
N VAL A 138 38.37 9.47 -17.95
CA VAL A 138 39.34 8.88 -18.89
C VAL A 138 40.61 9.70 -18.82
#